data_AF-A0A929VMJ8-F1
#
_entry.id   AF-A0A929VMJ8-F1
#
_cell.length_a   1.000
_cell.length_b   1.000
_cell.length_c   1.000
_cell.angle_alpha   90.00
_cell.angle_beta   90.00
_cell.angle_gamma   90.00
#
_symmetry.space_group_name_H-M   'P 1'
#
loop_
_entity.id
_entity.type
_entity.pdbx_description
1 polymer ?
#
loop_
_entity_poly.entity_id
_entity_poly.type
_entity_poly.pdbx_seq_one_letter_code
_entity_poly.pdbx_strand_id
1 'polypeptide(L)'
;MKFISYLEKISIHDKKFVFLDPPYFNKGPELYLNFYKTEDHRALCECIKKTDLNWIATYDNVKEIKEMYENIDYMDYDIRYELQQKKMGQEVMFFSSNIKKIKIV
;
A
#
# COMPACT_ATOMS: atom_id res chain seq x y z
N MET A 1 -9.23 -0.20 11.88
CA MET A 1 -10.65 0.20 11.80
C MET A 1 -10.93 1.72 11.85
N LYS A 2 -10.38 2.54 12.76
CA LYS A 2 -10.65 4.01 12.76
C LYS A 2 -10.23 4.75 11.48
N PHE A 3 -9.08 4.37 10.90
CA PHE A 3 -8.57 4.97 9.67
C PHE A 3 -9.45 4.69 8.44
N ILE A 4 -9.91 3.44 8.27
CA ILE A 4 -10.87 3.05 7.22
C ILE A 4 -12.13 3.92 7.31
N SER A 5 -12.70 4.04 8.52
CA SER A 5 -13.88 4.89 8.73
C SER A 5 -13.62 6.39 8.53
N TYR A 6 -12.36 6.82 8.53
CA TYR A 6 -11.98 8.18 8.20
C TYR A 6 -11.89 8.36 6.68
N LEU A 7 -11.29 7.41 5.95
CA LEU A 7 -11.22 7.42 4.49
C LEU A 7 -12.62 7.51 3.85
N GLU A 8 -13.58 6.75 4.38
CA GLU A 8 -14.99 6.78 3.92
C GLU A 8 -15.66 8.15 4.11
N LYS A 9 -15.17 8.99 5.01
CA LYS A 9 -15.74 10.31 5.31
C LYS A 9 -15.06 11.44 4.53
N ILE A 10 -13.97 11.17 3.81
CA ILE A 10 -13.27 12.19 3.03
C ILE A 10 -14.11 12.52 1.79
N SER A 11 -14.59 13.77 1.73
CA SER A 11 -15.33 14.29 0.57
C SER A 11 -14.45 14.37 -0.69
N ILE A 12 -15.04 13.93 -1.80
CA ILE A 12 -14.47 13.75 -3.15
C ILE A 12 -14.19 15.09 -3.86
N HIS A 13 -14.74 16.20 -3.34
CA HIS A 13 -14.65 17.52 -3.98
C HIS A 13 -13.29 18.20 -3.88
N ASP A 14 -12.40 17.73 -3.00
CA ASP A 14 -11.02 18.16 -2.97
C ASP A 14 -10.17 17.20 -3.78
N LYS A 15 -9.26 17.71 -4.62
CA LYS A 15 -8.24 16.93 -5.35
C LYS A 15 -7.25 16.30 -4.38
N LYS A 16 -7.71 15.38 -3.54
CA LYS A 16 -6.94 14.72 -2.50
C LYS A 16 -6.22 13.52 -3.08
N PHE A 17 -5.05 13.30 -2.51
CA PHE A 17 -4.20 12.16 -2.78
C PHE A 17 -3.84 11.52 -1.44
N VAL A 18 -3.94 10.20 -1.36
CA VAL A 18 -3.65 9.43 -0.15
C VAL A 18 -2.45 8.54 -0.40
N PHE A 19 -1.43 8.69 0.44
CA PHE A 19 -0.32 7.75 0.50
C PHE A 19 -0.52 6.80 1.67
N LEU A 20 -0.49 5.50 1.39
CA LEU A 20 -0.79 4.44 2.34
C LEU A 20 0.46 3.57 2.53
N ASP A 21 1.02 3.60 3.73
CA ASP A 21 2.14 2.74 4.13
C ASP A 21 1.73 1.92 5.37
N PRO A 22 0.87 0.92 5.21
CA PRO A 22 0.42 0.06 6.31
C PRO A 22 1.57 -0.79 6.86
N PRO A 23 1.43 -1.36 8.07
CA PRO A 23 2.39 -2.34 8.58
C PRO A 23 2.64 -3.43 7.54
N TYR A 24 3.90 -3.83 7.34
CA TYR A 24 4.26 -4.82 6.33
C TYR A 24 3.64 -6.18 6.62
N PHE A 25 3.41 -6.98 5.59
CA PHE A 25 2.75 -8.27 5.74
C PHE A 25 3.65 -9.27 6.49
N ASN A 26 4.85 -9.55 5.98
CA ASN A 26 5.78 -10.49 6.59
C ASN A 26 6.65 -9.83 7.66
N LYS A 27 7.13 -8.60 7.41
CA LYS A 27 7.98 -7.88 8.37
C LYS A 27 7.19 -7.17 9.47
N GLY A 28 5.86 -7.17 9.39
CA GLY A 28 4.97 -6.48 10.31
C GLY A 28 5.27 -6.76 11.79
N PRO A 29 5.31 -8.03 12.21
CA PRO A 29 5.57 -8.40 13.60
C PRO A 29 6.94 -7.99 14.14
N GLU A 30 7.95 -7.88 13.26
CA GLU A 30 9.30 -7.46 13.64
C GLU A 30 9.44 -5.93 13.72
N LEU A 31 8.68 -5.20 12.90
CA LEU A 31 8.82 -3.75 12.72
C LEU A 31 7.80 -2.93 13.51
N TYR A 32 6.64 -3.49 13.84
CA TYR A 32 5.52 -2.74 14.43
C TYR A 32 4.96 -3.41 15.68
N LEU A 33 4.79 -2.63 16.74
CA LEU A 33 4.13 -3.08 17.98
C LEU A 33 2.67 -3.51 17.74
N ASN A 34 1.98 -2.83 16.81
CA ASN A 34 0.62 -3.15 16.37
C ASN A 34 0.65 -3.49 14.88
N PHE A 35 0.91 -4.76 14.57
CA PHE A 35 0.92 -5.26 13.20
C PHE A 35 -0.50 -5.64 12.74
N TYR A 36 -0.69 -5.64 11.42
CA TYR A 36 -1.95 -6.05 10.80
C TYR A 36 -2.00 -7.56 10.67
N LYS A 37 -3.19 -8.14 10.88
CA LYS A 37 -3.46 -9.51 10.46
C LYS A 37 -3.86 -9.53 8.99
N THR A 38 -3.81 -10.70 8.35
CA THR A 38 -4.22 -10.89 6.96
C THR A 38 -5.59 -10.27 6.65
N GLU A 39 -6.54 -10.37 7.58
CA GLU A 39 -7.88 -9.80 7.44
C GLU A 39 -7.87 -8.26 7.49
N ASP A 40 -6.98 -7.64 8.26
CA ASP A 40 -6.82 -6.19 8.30
C ASP A 40 -6.27 -5.67 6.97
N HIS A 41 -5.32 -6.38 6.37
CA HIS A 41 -4.81 -6.08 5.03
C HIS A 41 -5.89 -6.16 3.96
N ARG A 42 -6.70 -7.24 3.99
CA ARG A 42 -7.85 -7.39 3.08
C ARG A 42 -8.87 -6.28 3.26
N ALA A 43 -9.19 -5.93 4.50
CA ALA A 43 -10.15 -4.86 4.80
C ALA A 43 -9.66 -3.50 4.29
N LEU A 44 -8.35 -3.22 4.41
CA LEU A 44 -7.76 -2.00 3.85
C LEU A 44 -7.86 -2.01 2.32
N CYS A 45 -7.44 -3.10 1.66
CA CYS A 45 -7.51 -3.25 0.20
C CYS A 45 -8.94 -3.02 -0.31
N GLU A 46 -9.93 -3.68 0.28
CA GLU A 46 -11.34 -3.55 -0.10
C GLU A 46 -11.87 -2.13 0.09
N CYS A 47 -11.47 -1.43 1.16
CA CYS A 47 -11.86 -0.05 1.40
C CYS A 47 -11.29 0.87 0.32
N ILE A 48 -9.99 0.77 0.04
CA ILE A 48 -9.35 1.72 -0.87
C ILE A 48 -9.66 1.43 -2.34
N LYS A 49 -9.94 0.18 -2.70
CA LYS A 49 -10.45 -0.19 -4.04
C LYS A 49 -11.80 0.46 -4.35
N LYS A 50 -12.63 0.71 -3.34
CA LYS A 50 -13.99 1.26 -3.49
C LYS A 50 -14.05 2.79 -3.41
N THR A 51 -12.94 3.45 -3.09
CA THR A 51 -12.91 4.90 -3.00
C THR A 51 -12.62 5.54 -4.35
N ASP A 52 -13.17 6.72 -4.58
CA ASP A 52 -12.85 7.56 -5.75
C ASP A 52 -11.58 8.40 -5.56
N LEU A 53 -10.93 8.32 -4.39
CA LEU A 53 -9.70 9.08 -4.12
C LEU A 53 -8.53 8.56 -4.97
N ASN A 54 -7.63 9.47 -5.33
CA ASN A 54 -6.32 9.08 -5.83
C ASN A 54 -5.50 8.51 -4.66
N TRP A 55 -4.92 7.32 -4.83
CA TRP A 55 -4.11 6.72 -3.77
C TRP A 55 -2.94 5.90 -4.30
N ILE A 56 -1.88 5.84 -3.49
CA ILE A 56 -0.77 4.91 -3.62
C ILE A 56 -0.68 4.10 -2.34
N ALA A 57 -0.45 2.79 -2.46
CA ALA A 57 -0.17 1.92 -1.33
C ALA A 57 1.15 1.17 -1.51
N THR A 58 2.00 1.15 -0.48
CA THR A 58 3.28 0.44 -0.47
C THR A 58 3.25 -0.76 0.47
N TYR A 59 3.94 -1.84 0.07
CA TYR A 59 4.05 -3.07 0.82
C TYR A 59 5.40 -3.76 0.56
N ASP A 60 5.73 -4.73 1.41
CA ASP A 60 6.69 -5.77 1.06
C ASP A 60 6.21 -6.58 -0.15
N ASN A 61 7.14 -6.92 -1.06
CA ASN A 61 6.82 -7.64 -2.29
C ASN A 61 6.57 -9.13 -2.00
N VAL A 62 5.35 -9.45 -1.58
CA VAL A 62 4.90 -10.80 -1.24
C VAL A 62 3.70 -11.21 -2.09
N LYS A 63 3.55 -12.51 -2.32
CA LYS A 63 2.52 -13.06 -3.20
C LYS A 63 1.11 -12.75 -2.69
N GLU A 64 0.90 -12.86 -1.39
CA GLU A 64 -0.38 -12.66 -0.71
C GLU A 64 -0.91 -11.24 -0.92
N ILE A 65 -0.03 -10.23 -0.82
CA ILE A 65 -0.40 -8.84 -1.08
C ILE A 65 -0.74 -8.65 -2.56
N LYS A 66 0.08 -9.18 -3.48
CA LYS A 66 -0.22 -9.10 -4.93
C LYS A 66 -1.57 -9.74 -5.29
N GLU A 67 -1.90 -10.87 -4.67
CA GLU A 67 -3.20 -11.53 -4.82
C GLU A 67 -4.35 -10.67 -4.26
N MET A 68 -4.19 -10.06 -3.08
CA MET A 68 -5.21 -9.15 -2.53
C MET A 68 -5.47 -7.94 -3.45
N TYR A 69 -4.42 -7.43 -4.08
CA TYR A 69 -4.47 -6.30 -5.01
C TYR A 69 -4.59 -6.74 -6.48
N GLU A 70 -5.12 -7.93 -6.76
CA GLU A 70 -5.36 -8.36 -8.12
C GLU A 70 -6.19 -7.32 -8.89
N ASN A 71 -5.88 -7.17 -10.18
CA ASN A 71 -6.46 -6.20 -11.11
C ASN A 71 -6.21 -4.72 -10.74
N ILE A 72 -5.25 -4.45 -9.85
CA ILE A 72 -4.75 -3.12 -9.57
C ILE A 72 -3.38 -2.94 -10.22
N ASP A 73 -3.19 -1.79 -10.82
CA ASP A 73 -1.91 -1.39 -11.40
C ASP A 73 -0.85 -1.31 -10.30
N TYR A 74 0.32 -1.93 -10.54
CA TYR A 74 1.42 -1.91 -9.58
C TYR A 74 2.79 -1.77 -10.25
N MET A 75 3.81 -1.56 -9.41
CA MET A 75 5.22 -1.53 -9.79
C MET A 75 6.07 -2.12 -8.66
N ASP A 76 6.94 -3.05 -9.00
CA ASP A 76 7.96 -3.56 -8.10
C ASP A 76 9.15 -2.60 -8.07
N TYR A 77 9.77 -2.43 -6.90
CA TYR A 77 10.98 -1.62 -6.76
C TYR A 77 11.89 -2.17 -5.66
N ASP A 78 13.19 -1.92 -5.82
CA ASP A 78 14.20 -2.33 -4.85
C ASP A 78 14.49 -1.18 -3.88
N ILE A 79 14.46 -1.47 -2.57
CA ILE A 79 15.02 -0.59 -1.55
C ILE A 79 16.37 -1.15 -1.10
N ARG A 80 17.40 -0.30 -1.14
CA ARG A 80 18.71 -0.58 -0.55
C ARG A 80 18.72 -0.09 0.89
N TYR A 81 18.78 -1.02 1.83
CA TYR A 81 19.02 -0.67 3.23
C TYR A 81 20.52 -0.82 3.55
N GLU A 82 21.14 0.26 4.03
CA GLU A 82 22.57 0.30 4.38
C GLU A 82 22.84 -0.01 5.87
N LEU A 83 21.78 -0.22 6.66
CA LEU A 83 21.90 -0.49 8.10
C LEU A 83 22.39 -1.93 8.31
N GLN A 84 23.69 -2.05 8.61
CA GLN A 84 24.43 -3.25 9.05
C GLN A 84 24.77 -4.33 8.02
N GLN A 85 23.94 -4.62 7.01
CA GLN A 85 24.29 -5.50 5.89
C GLN A 85 23.58 -5.02 4.62
N LYS A 86 24.25 -5.05 3.46
CA LYS A 86 23.61 -4.75 2.16
C LYS A 86 22.51 -5.79 1.89
N LYS A 87 21.30 -5.52 2.36
CA LYS A 87 20.11 -6.30 2.04
C LYS A 87 19.28 -5.48 1.06
N MET A 88 18.98 -6.09 -0.08
CA MET A 88 18.05 -5.56 -1.06
C MET A 88 16.66 -6.00 -0.62
N GLY A 89 15.85 -5.06 -0.14
CA GLY A 89 14.43 -5.31 0.11
C GLY A 89 13.67 -5.12 -1.19
N GLN A 90 12.84 -6.10 -1.56
CA GLN A 90 11.89 -5.93 -2.65
C GLN A 90 10.56 -5.44 -2.09
N GLU A 91 10.05 -4.37 -2.68
CA GLU A 91 8.77 -3.75 -2.34
C GLU A 91 7.90 -3.63 -3.57
N VAL A 92 6.62 -3.40 -3.33
CA VAL A 92 5.60 -3.24 -4.36
C VAL A 92 4.74 -2.02 -4.04
N MET A 93 4.49 -1.22 -5.07
CA MET A 93 3.66 -0.02 -5.02
C MET A 93 2.42 -0.23 -5.88
N PHE A 94 1.24 -0.06 -5.31
CA PHE A 94 -0.06 -0.14 -5.99
C PHE A 94 -0.63 1.26 -6.21
N PHE A 95 -1.35 1.45 -7.32
CA PHE A 95 -1.87 2.73 -7.74
C PHE A 95 -3.39 2.65 -7.98
N SER A 96 -4.13 3.64 -7.49
CA SER A 96 -5.51 3.85 -7.94
C SER A 96 -5.56 4.10 -9.46
N SER A 97 -6.64 3.67 -10.12
CA SER A 97 -6.84 3.77 -11.58
C SER A 97 -6.73 5.19 -12.15
N ASN A 98 -6.94 6.20 -11.31
CA ASN A 98 -6.88 7.62 -11.68
C ASN A 98 -5.45 8.19 -11.72
N ILE A 99 -4.43 7.43 -11.30
CA ILE A 99 -3.02 7.86 -11.33
C ILE A 99 -2.34 7.40 -12.61
N LYS A 100 -1.78 8.35 -13.35
CA LYS A 100 -0.97 8.07 -14.54
C LYS A 100 0.51 7.97 -14.16
N LYS A 101 1.11 6.80 -14.42
CA LYS A 101 2.57 6.61 -14.34
C LYS A 101 3.24 7.36 -15.50
N ILE A 102 4.08 8.33 -15.17
CA ILE A 102 4.92 9.01 -16.16
C ILE A 102 6.27 8.32 -16.17
N LYS A 103 6.69 7.82 -17.34
CA LYS A 103 8.08 7.38 -17.54
C LYS A 103 8.91 8.63 -17.78
N ILE A 104 9.84 8.92 -16.88
CA ILE A 104 10.88 9.92 -17.12
C ILE A 104 11.92 9.23 -17.98
N VAL A 105 12.04 9.70 -19.23
CA VAL A 105 13.04 9.24 -20.21
C VAL A 105 14.30 10.08 -20.05
#